data_AF-A0A7X7S5R1-F1
#
_entry.id   AF-A0A7X7S5R1-F1
#
_cell.length_a   1.000
_cell.length_b   1.000
_cell.length_c   1.000
_cell.angle_alpha   90.00
_cell.angle_beta   90.00
_cell.angle_gamma   90.00
#
_symmetry.space_group_name_H-M   'P 1'
#
loop_
_entity.id
_entity.type
_entity.pdbx_description
1 polymer ?
#
loop_
_entity_poly.entity_id
_entity_poly.type
_entity_poly.pdbx_seq_one_letter_code
_entity_poly.pdbx_strand_id
1 'polypeptide(L)'
;MTSIQDVVTAAHRVKTSSEGVLHRTVVSADMLRQNAGKLEAVVKGSRTGEQAVKEVRVAERALRDCATKLLTMQKDIDNFIKDLTS
;
A
#
# COMPACT_ATOMS: atom_id res chain seq x y z
N MET A 1 11.89 32.55 -6.29
CA MET A 1 10.56 32.26 -6.85
C MET A 1 10.60 30.82 -7.32
N THR A 2 9.82 29.94 -6.72
CA THR A 2 9.67 28.55 -7.17
C THR A 2 8.88 28.57 -8.47
N SER A 3 9.41 28.02 -9.55
CA SER A 3 8.70 27.97 -10.83
C SER A 3 7.62 26.89 -10.80
N ILE A 4 6.60 27.01 -11.64
CA ILE A 4 5.60 25.94 -11.86
C ILE A 4 6.31 24.63 -12.23
N GLN A 5 7.39 24.71 -13.00
CA GLN A 5 8.22 23.57 -13.39
C GLN A 5 8.85 22.85 -12.19
N ASP A 6 9.31 23.59 -11.18
CA ASP A 6 9.88 23.02 -9.95
C ASP A 6 8.81 22.26 -9.15
N VAL A 7 7.58 22.81 -9.09
CA VAL A 7 6.44 22.16 -8.41
C VAL A 7 6.03 20.88 -9.13
N VAL A 8 5.92 20.91 -10.46
CA VAL A 8 5.61 19.72 -11.28
C VAL A 8 6.69 18.64 -11.10
N THR A 9 7.97 19.04 -11.09
CA THR A 9 9.08 18.12 -10.87
C THR A 9 9.02 17.48 -9.47
N ALA A 10 8.71 18.27 -8.44
CA ALA A 10 8.53 17.75 -7.09
C ALA A 10 7.35 16.77 -7.00
N ALA A 11 6.21 17.09 -7.63
CA ALA A 11 5.04 16.24 -7.68
C ALA A 11 5.34 14.88 -8.34
N HIS A 12 6.06 14.87 -9.47
CA HIS A 12 6.52 13.62 -10.09
C HIS A 12 7.42 12.78 -9.17
N ARG A 13 8.35 13.42 -8.43
CA ARG A 13 9.21 12.69 -7.47
C ARG A 13 8.41 12.05 -6.34
N VAL A 14 7.37 12.74 -5.84
CA VAL A 14 6.46 12.18 -4.83
C VAL A 14 5.71 10.98 -5.41
N LYS A 15 5.19 11.09 -6.63
CA LYS A 15 4.52 9.97 -7.31
C LYS A 15 5.44 8.76 -7.42
N THR A 16 6.64 8.91 -7.98
CA THR A 16 7.61 7.81 -8.12
C THR A 16 7.99 7.18 -6.77
N SER A 17 8.19 8.01 -5.74
CA SER A 17 8.47 7.49 -4.39
C SER A 17 7.30 6.67 -3.85
N SER A 18 6.06 7.13 -4.10
CA SER A 18 4.84 6.42 -3.68
C SER A 18 4.64 5.10 -4.42
N GLU A 19 5.08 4.97 -5.67
CA GLU A 19 5.04 3.70 -6.43
C GLU A 19 5.92 2.64 -5.76
N GLY A 20 7.11 3.03 -5.29
CA GLY A 20 7.98 2.14 -4.52
C GLY A 20 7.41 1.73 -3.16
N VAL A 21 6.67 2.62 -2.49
CA VAL A 21 5.94 2.29 -1.26
C VAL A 21 4.79 1.34 -1.57
N LEU A 22 3.99 1.64 -2.60
CA LEU A 22 2.86 0.82 -3.05
C LEU A 22 3.32 -0.61 -3.35
N HIS A 23 4.38 -0.77 -4.14
CA HIS A 23 4.91 -2.08 -4.50
C HIS A 23 5.29 -2.90 -3.25
N ARG A 24 6.05 -2.29 -2.33
CA ARG A 24 6.46 -2.96 -1.08
C ARG A 24 5.27 -3.29 -0.17
N THR A 25 4.26 -2.43 -0.11
CA THR A 25 3.03 -2.66 0.63
C THR A 25 2.27 -3.87 0.08
N VAL A 26 2.13 -3.97 -1.25
CA VAL A 26 1.47 -5.11 -1.90
C VAL A 26 2.25 -6.42 -1.65
N VAL A 27 3.57 -6.40 -1.85
CA VAL A 27 4.42 -7.57 -1.56
C VAL A 27 4.29 -8.01 -0.10
N SER A 28 4.28 -7.06 0.84
CA SER A 28 4.12 -7.36 2.26
C SER A 28 2.74 -7.96 2.57
N ALA A 29 1.68 -7.45 1.95
CA ALA A 29 0.33 -8.04 2.09
C ALA A 29 0.29 -9.48 1.57
N ASP A 30 0.91 -9.75 0.42
CA ASP A 30 0.96 -11.10 -0.15
C ASP A 30 1.80 -12.07 0.72
N MET A 31 2.90 -11.60 1.30
CA MET A 31 3.67 -12.37 2.28
C MET A 31 2.85 -12.71 3.53
N LEU A 32 2.12 -11.73 4.09
CA LEU A 32 1.23 -11.98 5.22
C LEU A 32 0.14 -12.98 4.87
N ARG A 33 -0.46 -12.88 3.68
CA ARG A 33 -1.47 -13.84 3.20
C ARG A 33 -0.91 -15.26 3.14
N GLN A 34 0.28 -15.43 2.58
CA GLN A 34 0.94 -16.74 2.50
C GLN A 34 1.25 -17.29 3.89
N ASN A 35 1.76 -16.45 4.79
CA ASN A 35 2.08 -16.85 6.17
C ASN A 35 0.83 -17.19 6.98
N ALA A 36 -0.27 -16.45 6.80
CA ALA A 36 -1.55 -16.76 7.43
C ALA A 36 -2.08 -18.14 7.00
N GLY A 37 -1.97 -18.48 5.71
CA GLY A 37 -2.38 -19.80 5.21
C GLY A 37 -1.53 -20.94 5.77
N LYS A 38 -0.21 -20.75 5.87
CA LYS A 38 0.70 -21.72 6.53
C LYS A 38 0.37 -21.87 8.01
N LEU A 39 0.14 -20.76 8.72
CA LEU A 39 -0.20 -20.77 10.14
C LEU A 39 -1.52 -21.50 10.38
N GLU A 40 -2.56 -21.19 9.59
CA GLU A 40 -3.88 -21.82 9.67
C GLU A 40 -3.83 -23.34 9.51
N ALA A 41 -2.97 -23.84 8.61
CA ALA A 41 -2.79 -25.27 8.42
C ALA A 41 -2.22 -25.99 9.66
N VAL A 42 -1.43 -25.29 10.49
CA VAL A 42 -0.75 -25.85 11.66
C VAL A 42 -1.56 -25.68 12.95
N VAL A 43 -2.30 -24.59 13.08
CA VAL A 43 -2.96 -24.22 14.35
C VAL A 43 -4.39 -24.71 14.49
N LYS A 44 -4.89 -25.53 13.56
CA LYS A 44 -6.27 -26.01 13.55
C LYS A 44 -6.65 -26.67 14.88
N GLY A 45 -7.72 -26.19 15.53
CA GLY A 45 -8.15 -26.68 16.84
C GLY A 45 -7.50 -25.99 18.04
N SER A 46 -6.52 -25.11 17.81
CA SER A 46 -5.97 -24.23 18.85
C SER A 46 -6.67 -22.87 18.80
N ARG A 47 -7.45 -22.55 19.84
CA ARG A 47 -8.15 -21.26 19.95
C ARG A 47 -7.20 -20.05 19.85
N THR A 48 -6.03 -20.12 20.49
CA THR A 48 -5.04 -19.03 20.48
C THR A 48 -4.36 -18.92 19.12
N GLY A 49 -4.09 -20.04 18.45
CA GLY A 49 -3.51 -20.03 17.12
C GLY A 49 -4.48 -19.56 16.04
N GLU A 50 -5.75 -19.96 16.10
CA GLU A 50 -6.81 -19.45 15.23
C GLU A 50 -7.01 -17.93 15.40
N GLN A 51 -6.87 -17.42 16.62
CA GLN A 51 -6.88 -15.98 16.88
C GLN A 51 -5.67 -15.28 16.24
N ALA A 52 -4.47 -15.85 16.34
CA ALA A 52 -3.29 -15.31 15.67
C ALA A 52 -3.46 -15.24 14.13
N VAL A 53 -4.06 -16.27 13.52
CA VAL A 53 -4.40 -16.25 12.07
C VAL A 53 -5.31 -15.08 11.74
N LYS A 54 -6.34 -14.82 12.56
CA LYS A 54 -7.26 -13.69 12.35
C LYS A 54 -6.53 -12.36 12.40
N GLU A 55 -5.63 -12.17 13.36
CA GLU A 55 -4.83 -10.94 13.50
C GLU A 55 -3.92 -10.72 12.30
N VAL A 56 -3.24 -11.76 11.80
CA VAL A 56 -2.44 -11.67 10.57
C VAL A 56 -3.30 -11.28 9.37
N ARG A 57 -4.51 -11.85 9.24
CA ARG A 57 -5.46 -11.50 8.17
C ARG A 57 -6.02 -10.07 8.31
N VAL A 58 -6.08 -9.51 9.51
CA VAL A 58 -6.44 -8.09 9.70
C VAL A 58 -5.30 -7.20 9.21
N ALA A 59 -4.06 -7.52 9.57
CA ALA A 59 -2.88 -6.79 9.10
C ALA A 59 -2.74 -6.83 7.56
N GLU A 60 -2.96 -8.01 6.94
CA GLU A 60 -2.95 -8.17 5.49
C GLU A 60 -3.98 -7.27 4.79
N ARG A 61 -5.22 -7.22 5.30
CA ARG A 61 -6.26 -6.33 4.78
C ARG A 61 -5.90 -4.85 4.93
N ALA A 62 -5.36 -4.45 6.07
CA ALA A 62 -4.92 -3.07 6.28
C ALA A 62 -3.84 -2.64 5.28
N LEU A 63 -2.92 -3.54 4.90
CA LEU A 63 -1.93 -3.27 3.86
C LEU A 63 -2.57 -3.15 2.47
N ARG A 64 -3.56 -3.98 2.12
CA ARG A 64 -4.31 -3.83 0.85
C ARG A 64 -5.07 -2.51 0.77
N ASP A 65 -5.68 -2.09 1.87
CA ASP A 65 -6.35 -0.80 1.96
C ASP A 65 -5.36 0.36 1.80
N CYS A 66 -4.18 0.24 2.42
CA CYS A 66 -3.09 1.20 2.26
C CYS A 66 -2.63 1.30 0.79
N ALA A 67 -2.44 0.15 0.12
CA ALA A 67 -2.10 0.10 -1.30
C ALA A 67 -3.17 0.80 -2.17
N THR A 68 -4.44 0.61 -1.85
CA THR A 68 -5.55 1.27 -2.57
C THR A 68 -5.51 2.79 -2.38
N LYS A 69 -5.26 3.28 -1.15
CA LYS A 69 -5.12 4.71 -0.88
C LYS A 69 -3.91 5.33 -1.57
N LEU A 70 -2.80 4.60 -1.67
CA LEU A 70 -1.62 5.04 -2.42
C LEU A 70 -1.90 5.18 -3.92
N LEU A 71 -2.68 4.27 -4.51
CA LEU A 71 -3.13 4.40 -5.90
C LEU A 71 -4.01 5.64 -6.10
N THR A 72 -4.95 5.91 -5.18
CA THR A 72 -5.76 7.13 -5.23
C THR A 72 -4.87 8.38 -5.16
N MET A 73 -3.91 8.41 -4.23
CA MET A 73 -2.98 9.53 -4.08
C MET A 73 -2.16 9.76 -5.36
N GLN A 74 -1.69 8.70 -6.03
CA GLN A 74 -0.98 8.82 -7.31
C GLN A 74 -1.84 9.47 -8.39
N LYS A 75 -3.12 9.08 -8.45
CA LYS A 75 -4.09 9.68 -9.38
C LYS A 75 -4.35 11.15 -9.06
N ASP A 76 -4.45 11.51 -7.77
CA ASP A 76 -4.64 12.89 -7.35
C ASP A 76 -3.43 13.77 -7.72
N ILE A 77 -2.21 13.21 -7.63
CA ILE A 77 -0.99 13.88 -8.10
C ILE A 77 -1.03 14.10 -9.62
N ASP A 78 -1.47 13.10 -10.39
CA ASP A 78 -1.60 13.24 -11.86
C ASP A 78 -2.60 14.34 -12.23
N ASN A 79 -3.75 14.40 -11.55
CA ASN A 79 -4.73 15.47 -11.75
C ASN A 79 -4.15 16.83 -11.37
N PHE A 80 -3.45 16.94 -10.25
CA PHE A 80 -2.80 18.17 -9.82
C PHE A 80 -1.78 18.68 -10.84
N ILE A 81 -0.94 17.80 -11.39
CA ILE A 81 0.03 18.17 -12.44
C ILE A 81 -0.69 18.65 -13.69
N LYS A 82 -1.77 17.98 -14.09
CA LYS A 82 -2.59 18.39 -15.23
C LYS A 82 -3.18 19.79 -15.02
N ASP A 83 -3.76 20.06 -13.86
CA ASP A 83 -4.37 21.37 -13.55
C ASP A 83 -3.33 22.51 -13.53
N LEU A 84 -2.08 22.24 -13.13
CA LEU A 84 -1.00 23.22 -13.16
C LEU A 84 -0.43 23.50 -14.56
N THR A 85 -0.64 22.59 -15.52
CA THR A 85 -0.06 22.64 -16.87
C THR A 85 -1.11 22.94 -17.95
N SER A 86 -2.37 23.07 -17.55
CA SER A 86 -3.52 23.48 -18.38
C SER A 86 -3.62 25.00 -18.48
#